data_AF-A0A2D4FEL9-F1
#
_entry.id   AF-A0A2D4FEL9-F1
#
_cell.length_a   1.000
_cell.length_b   1.000
_cell.length_c   1.000
_cell.angle_alpha   90.00
_cell.angle_beta   90.00
_cell.angle_gamma   90.00
#
_symmetry.space_group_name_H-M   'P 1'
#
loop_
_entity.id
_entity.type
_entity.pdbx_description
1 polymer ?
#
loop_
_entity_poly.entity_id
_entity_poly.type
_entity_poly.pdbx_seq_one_letter_code
_entity_poly.pdbx_strand_id
1 'polypeptide(L)'
;MQSLKKALQPAVSGISLSWELPPGLEAIPVGSGPQVIFQGQRCLIYAQIRGQLQTSGSMEGTAIVQYHFQNESPTETTKFSLQLEKTDRLPVHRLAAQALLQELEEDKEKVEEKRLLALETSLNSGVVCSQTAYVGVNTELGKPVQGPLLHRNVPLP
;
A
#
# COMPACT_ATOMS: atom_id res chain seq x y z
N MET A 1 4.03 -37.19 -5.79
CA MET A 1 3.69 -35.75 -5.65
C MET A 1 4.92 -34.85 -5.76
N GLN A 2 5.52 -34.73 -6.95
CA GLN A 2 6.67 -33.83 -7.15
C GLN A 2 6.25 -32.47 -7.74
N SER A 3 5.17 -32.44 -8.53
CA SER A 3 4.66 -31.22 -9.16
C SER A 3 4.13 -30.19 -8.14
N LEU A 4 3.42 -30.64 -7.10
CA LEU A 4 2.95 -29.74 -6.03
C LEU A 4 4.12 -29.13 -5.25
N LYS A 5 5.17 -29.91 -4.98
CA LYS A 5 6.36 -29.43 -4.28
C LYS A 5 7.12 -28.37 -5.09
N LYS A 6 7.10 -28.44 -6.42
CA LYS A 6 7.69 -27.41 -7.30
C LYS A 6 6.82 -26.17 -7.41
N ALA A 7 5.49 -26.30 -7.41
CA ALA A 7 4.56 -25.17 -7.40
C ALA A 7 4.64 -24.34 -6.10
N LEU A 8 5.04 -24.97 -5.00
CA LEU A 8 5.24 -24.35 -3.69
C LEU A 8 6.69 -23.88 -3.46
N GLN A 9 7.56 -23.85 -4.47
CA GLN A 9 8.87 -23.22 -4.34
C GLN A 9 8.78 -21.74 -4.69
N PRO A 10 9.28 -20.85 -3.82
CA PRO A 10 9.33 -19.43 -4.14
C PRO A 10 10.24 -19.24 -5.35
N ALA A 11 9.73 -18.52 -6.35
CA ALA A 11 10.54 -18.14 -7.51
C ALA A 11 11.55 -17.07 -7.10
N VAL A 12 11.11 -16.15 -6.24
CA VAL A 12 11.91 -15.05 -5.71
C VAL A 12 11.82 -15.04 -4.18
N SER A 13 12.94 -14.79 -3.50
CA SER A 13 13.00 -14.65 -2.03
C SER A 13 13.98 -13.55 -1.62
N GLY A 14 14.00 -13.17 -0.33
CA GLY A 14 14.97 -12.20 0.18
C GLY A 14 14.83 -10.81 -0.44
N ILE A 15 13.59 -10.37 -0.69
CA ILE A 15 13.30 -9.10 -1.34
C ILE A 15 13.66 -7.97 -0.37
N SER A 16 14.53 -7.08 -0.83
CA SER A 16 14.95 -5.86 -0.12
C SER A 16 14.75 -4.66 -1.04
N LEU A 17 14.24 -3.57 -0.47
CA LEU A 17 13.93 -2.35 -1.19
C LEU A 17 14.70 -1.20 -0.56
N SER A 18 15.50 -0.52 -1.36
CA SER A 18 16.19 0.71 -0.99
C SER A 18 15.89 1.82 -1.99
N TRP A 19 16.11 3.05 -1.57
CA TRP A 19 15.75 4.24 -2.33
C TRP A 19 16.91 5.23 -2.30
N GLU A 20 17.25 5.77 -3.46
CA GLU A 20 18.11 6.95 -3.56
C GLU A 20 17.23 8.14 -3.87
N LEU A 21 17.08 9.04 -2.90
CA LEU A 21 16.25 10.22 -3.01
C LEU A 21 17.08 11.50 -2.89
N PRO A 22 16.61 12.61 -3.48
CA PRO A 22 17.20 13.92 -3.27
C PRO A 22 17.28 14.29 -1.78
N PRO A 23 18.23 15.14 -1.38
CA PRO A 23 18.36 15.59 0.00
C PRO A 23 17.06 16.21 0.52
N GLY A 24 16.67 15.82 1.75
CA GLY A 24 15.45 16.31 2.39
C GLY A 24 14.19 15.49 2.10
N LEU A 25 14.31 14.41 1.32
CA LEU A 25 13.24 13.43 1.10
C LEU A 25 13.58 12.06 1.70
N GLU A 26 12.56 11.39 2.21
CA GLU A 26 12.65 10.01 2.72
C GLU A 26 11.50 9.17 2.14
N ALA A 27 11.75 7.89 1.87
CA ALA A 27 10.73 6.93 1.49
C ALA A 27 10.41 6.03 2.67
N ILE A 28 9.15 6.03 3.09
CA ILE A 28 8.64 5.19 4.16
C ILE A 28 7.79 4.09 3.52
N PRO A 29 8.23 2.81 3.55
CA PRO A 29 7.42 1.70 3.10
C PRO A 29 6.09 1.65 3.85
N VAL A 30 5.01 1.38 3.11
CA VAL A 30 3.67 1.23 3.67
C VAL A 30 3.42 -0.26 3.81
N GLY A 31 3.41 -0.71 5.07
CA GLY A 31 3.27 -2.11 5.43
C GLY A 31 4.53 -2.97 5.27
N SER A 32 4.45 -4.23 5.67
CA SER A 32 5.47 -5.24 5.46
C SER A 32 5.40 -5.76 4.02
N GLY A 33 6.46 -5.48 3.27
CA GLY A 33 6.59 -5.97 1.89
C GLY A 33 6.61 -7.50 1.79
N PRO A 34 6.48 -8.06 0.58
CA PRO A 34 6.51 -9.51 0.38
C PRO A 34 7.88 -10.09 0.74
N GLN A 35 7.89 -11.20 1.46
CA GLN A 35 9.14 -11.94 1.71
C GLN A 35 9.52 -12.88 0.56
N VAL A 36 8.49 -13.39 -0.14
CA VAL A 36 8.63 -14.37 -1.23
C VAL A 36 7.60 -14.11 -2.32
N ILE A 37 7.92 -14.46 -3.56
CA ILE A 37 6.98 -14.44 -4.69
C ILE A 37 7.02 -15.81 -5.36
N PHE A 38 5.84 -16.44 -5.52
CA PHE A 38 5.69 -17.70 -6.22
C PHE A 38 5.44 -17.49 -7.71
N GLN A 39 5.71 -18.52 -8.51
CA GLN A 39 5.50 -18.45 -9.96
C GLN A 39 4.04 -18.11 -10.29
N GLY A 40 3.83 -17.09 -11.13
CA GLY A 40 2.50 -16.61 -11.53
C GLY A 40 1.87 -15.59 -10.57
N GLN A 41 2.50 -15.31 -9.43
CA GLN A 41 2.06 -14.25 -8.53
C GLN A 41 2.68 -12.90 -8.88
N ARG A 42 2.00 -11.84 -8.46
CA ARG A 42 2.49 -10.46 -8.50
C ARG A 42 2.30 -9.87 -7.12
N CYS A 43 3.21 -9.00 -6.72
CA CYS A 43 3.07 -8.23 -5.49
C CYS A 43 3.20 -6.74 -5.81
N LEU A 44 2.57 -5.92 -4.97
CA LEU A 44 2.64 -4.47 -5.00
C LEU A 44 3.25 -4.01 -3.68
N ILE A 45 4.27 -3.17 -3.76
CA ILE A 45 4.87 -2.51 -2.61
C ILE A 45 4.55 -1.03 -2.72
N TYR A 46 4.01 -0.48 -1.63
CA TYR A 46 3.71 0.94 -1.55
C TYR A 46 4.74 1.62 -0.65
N ALA A 47 5.10 2.86 -0.99
CA ALA A 47 5.95 3.69 -0.16
C ALA A 47 5.46 5.14 -0.21
N GLN A 48 5.44 5.80 0.93
CA GLN A 48 5.12 7.21 1.06
C GLN A 48 6.42 8.00 1.04
N ILE A 49 6.55 8.93 0.09
CA ILE A 49 7.66 9.87 0.07
C ILE A 49 7.28 11.07 0.95
N ARG A 50 8.10 11.37 1.96
CA ARG A 50 7.91 12.49 2.89
C ARG A 50 9.08 13.46 2.80
N GLY A 51 8.84 14.69 3.26
CA GLY A 51 9.84 15.76 3.31
C GLY A 51 9.54 16.92 2.35
N GLN A 52 10.53 17.80 2.20
CA GLN A 52 10.43 18.98 1.35
C GLN A 52 11.57 18.95 0.33
N LEU A 53 11.20 18.94 -0.95
CA LEU A 53 12.17 19.01 -2.03
C LEU A 53 12.81 20.40 -2.03
N GLN A 54 14.13 20.46 -1.89
CA GLN A 54 14.85 21.72 -2.09
C GLN A 54 14.81 22.08 -3.57
N THR A 55 14.39 23.29 -3.88
CA THR A 55 14.09 23.79 -5.24
C THR A 55 15.28 23.78 -6.21
N SER A 56 16.49 23.50 -5.72
CA SER A 56 17.72 23.37 -6.51
C SER A 56 18.18 21.92 -6.76
N GLY A 57 17.45 20.92 -6.24
CA GLY A 57 17.80 19.50 -6.34
C GLY A 57 17.25 18.78 -7.57
N SER A 58 17.80 17.59 -7.85
CA SER A 58 17.24 16.66 -8.84
C SER A 58 15.79 16.31 -8.50
N MET A 59 14.89 16.31 -9.50
CA MET A 59 13.50 15.85 -9.37
C MET A 59 13.35 14.35 -9.64
N GLU A 60 14.45 13.61 -9.65
CA GLU A 60 14.46 12.17 -9.88
C GLU A 60 14.77 11.43 -8.59
N GLY A 61 14.01 10.38 -8.31
CA GLY A 61 14.32 9.37 -7.32
C GLY A 61 14.64 8.05 -8.01
N THR A 62 15.39 7.19 -7.32
CA THR A 62 15.72 5.86 -7.79
C THR A 62 15.20 4.83 -6.79
N ALA A 63 14.43 3.86 -7.28
CA ALA A 63 14.03 2.68 -6.53
C ALA A 63 14.99 1.53 -6.87
N ILE A 64 15.54 0.89 -5.85
CA ILE A 64 16.48 -0.22 -6.00
C ILE A 64 15.88 -1.45 -5.31
N VAL A 65 15.69 -2.52 -6.08
CA VAL A 65 15.14 -3.78 -5.59
C VAL A 65 16.22 -4.84 -5.68
N GLN A 66 16.54 -5.46 -4.56
CA GLN A 66 17.43 -6.59 -4.47
C GLN A 66 16.62 -7.83 -4.13
N TYR A 67 16.91 -8.94 -4.77
CA TYR A 67 16.19 -10.19 -4.52
C TYR A 67 17.03 -11.40 -4.90
N HIS A 68 16.65 -12.57 -4.38
CA HIS A 68 17.26 -13.84 -4.73
C HIS A 68 16.42 -14.59 -5.75
N PHE A 69 17.03 -14.96 -6.87
CA PHE A 69 16.41 -15.73 -7.94
C PHE A 69 17.38 -16.78 -8.46
N GLN A 70 16.98 -18.07 -8.44
CA GLN A 70 17.79 -19.19 -8.96
C GLN A 70 19.27 -19.16 -8.54
N ASN A 71 19.54 -18.93 -7.24
CA ASN A 71 20.87 -18.80 -6.63
C ASN A 71 21.68 -17.53 -6.95
N GLU A 72 21.10 -16.59 -7.70
CA GLU A 72 21.68 -15.27 -7.95
C GLU A 72 20.99 -14.22 -7.08
N SER A 73 21.68 -13.11 -6.83
CA SER A 73 21.16 -11.95 -6.09
C SER A 73 21.12 -10.71 -6.98
N PRO A 74 20.30 -10.70 -8.06
CA PRO A 74 20.19 -9.54 -8.94
C PRO A 74 19.72 -8.29 -8.19
N THR A 75 20.18 -7.15 -8.69
CA THR A 75 19.76 -5.81 -8.24
C THR A 75 19.15 -5.09 -9.43
N GLU A 76 17.86 -4.76 -9.32
CA GLU A 76 17.12 -4.01 -10.33
C GLU A 76 16.97 -2.57 -9.87
N THR A 77 17.14 -1.63 -10.81
CA THR A 77 17.13 -0.20 -10.49
C THR A 77 16.20 0.52 -11.45
N THR A 78 15.22 1.23 -10.92
CA THR A 78 14.24 1.99 -11.70
C THR A 78 14.20 3.43 -11.23
N LYS A 79 14.41 4.36 -12.17
CA LYS A 79 14.29 5.80 -11.92
C LYS A 79 12.85 6.26 -12.10
N PHE A 80 12.43 7.19 -11.27
CA PHE A 80 11.10 7.80 -11.35
C PHE A 80 11.18 9.31 -11.09
N SER A 81 10.21 10.04 -11.63
CA SER A 81 10.10 11.48 -11.41
C SER A 81 9.27 11.79 -10.16
N LEU A 82 9.75 12.72 -9.35
CA LEU A 82 9.09 13.25 -8.15
C LEU A 82 8.13 14.41 -8.46
N GLN A 83 7.77 14.60 -9.73
CA GLN A 83 6.79 15.59 -10.12
C GLN A 83 5.44 15.29 -9.45
N LEU A 84 5.05 16.17 -8.54
CA LEU A 84 3.73 16.12 -7.92
C LEU A 84 2.69 16.42 -8.99
N GLU A 85 2.03 15.38 -9.46
CA GLU A 85 0.93 15.53 -10.41
C GLU A 85 -0.19 16.29 -9.71
N LYS A 86 -0.67 17.39 -10.32
CA LYS A 86 -1.75 18.22 -9.75
C LYS A 86 -3.10 17.49 -9.69
N THR A 87 -3.20 16.33 -10.32
CA THR A 87 -4.38 15.49 -10.34
C THR A 87 -4.46 14.72 -9.02
N ASP A 88 -5.68 14.62 -8.49
CA ASP A 88 -5.95 13.94 -7.23
C ASP A 88 -5.66 12.43 -7.37
N ARG A 89 -4.44 11.99 -7.03
CA ARG A 89 -4.01 10.56 -7.06
C ARG A 89 -4.65 9.75 -5.92
N LEU A 90 -5.91 10.03 -5.60
CA LEU A 90 -6.72 9.37 -4.59
C LEU A 90 -6.72 7.85 -4.69
N PRO A 91 -6.75 7.21 -5.89
CA PRO A 91 -6.85 5.76 -5.96
C PRO A 91 -5.61 5.04 -5.39
N VAL A 92 -4.40 5.49 -5.74
CA VAL A 92 -3.16 4.86 -5.26
C VAL A 92 -2.98 5.10 -3.76
N HIS A 93 -3.32 6.31 -3.28
CA HIS A 93 -3.30 6.60 -1.85
C HIS A 93 -4.25 5.69 -1.07
N ARG A 94 -5.48 5.49 -1.56
CA ARG A 94 -6.46 4.59 -0.95
C ARG A 94 -6.02 3.13 -1.00
N LEU A 95 -5.40 2.68 -2.10
CA LEU A 95 -4.85 1.33 -2.19
C LEU A 95 -3.71 1.10 -1.19
N ALA A 96 -2.79 2.07 -1.06
CA ALA A 96 -1.73 2.00 -0.06
C ALA A 96 -2.28 1.97 1.37
N ALA A 97 -3.26 2.84 1.67
CA ALA A 97 -3.93 2.86 2.96
C ALA A 97 -4.68 1.54 3.24
N GLN A 98 -5.36 0.97 2.23
CA GLN A 98 -6.04 -0.32 2.36
C GLN A 98 -5.06 -1.45 2.67
N ALA A 99 -3.91 -1.50 1.98
CA ALA A 99 -2.88 -2.50 2.26
C ALA A 99 -2.36 -2.41 3.70
N LEU A 100 -2.09 -1.19 4.19
CA LEU A 100 -1.68 -0.95 5.57
C LEU A 100 -2.75 -1.38 6.58
N LEU A 101 -4.02 -1.05 6.31
CA LEU A 101 -5.13 -1.41 7.20
C LEU A 101 -5.30 -2.93 7.29
N GLN A 102 -5.16 -3.66 6.19
CA GLN A 102 -5.23 -5.13 6.19
C GLN A 102 -4.18 -5.72 7.12
N GLU A 103 -2.94 -5.24 7.05
CA GLU A 103 -1.86 -5.71 7.91
C GLU A 103 -2.08 -5.37 9.39
N LEU A 104 -2.56 -4.17 9.69
CA LEU A 104 -2.89 -3.75 11.06
C LEU A 104 -4.03 -4.57 11.68
N GLU A 105 -4.86 -5.21 10.85
CA GLU A 105 -6.01 -6.02 11.27
C GLU A 105 -5.73 -7.53 11.34
N GLU A 106 -4.77 -8.04 10.56
CA GLU A 106 -4.38 -9.45 10.57
C GLU A 106 -3.78 -9.88 11.92
N ASP A 107 -3.11 -8.95 12.62
CA ASP A 107 -2.53 -9.21 13.93
C ASP A 107 -3.58 -9.22 15.04
N LYS A 108 -3.96 -10.43 15.47
CA LYS A 108 -4.96 -10.65 16.53
C LYS A 108 -4.49 -10.22 17.93
N GLU A 109 -3.21 -9.93 18.10
CA GLU A 109 -2.70 -9.27 19.31
C GLU A 109 -3.09 -7.79 19.27
N LYS A 110 -4.16 -7.47 20.00
CA LYS A 110 -4.75 -6.13 20.13
C LYS A 110 -3.81 -5.18 20.87
N VAL A 111 -2.74 -4.77 20.22
CA VAL A 111 -1.94 -3.63 20.66
C VAL A 111 -2.78 -2.38 20.41
N GLU A 112 -3.14 -1.65 21.46
CA GLU A 112 -3.96 -0.43 21.35
C GLU A 112 -3.36 0.59 20.37
N GLU A 113 -2.03 0.64 20.27
CA GLU A 113 -1.31 1.49 19.31
C GLU A 113 -1.65 1.16 17.85
N LYS A 114 -1.71 -0.14 17.48
CA LYS A 114 -2.09 -0.56 16.12
C LYS A 114 -3.53 -0.16 15.79
N ARG A 115 -4.42 -0.23 16.79
CA ARG A 115 -5.83 0.18 16.64
C ARG A 115 -5.96 1.68 16.44
N LEU A 116 -5.21 2.48 17.20
CA LEU A 116 -5.16 3.93 17.05
C LEU A 116 -4.62 4.31 15.67
N LEU A 117 -3.54 3.67 15.23
CA LEU A 117 -2.96 3.89 13.91
C LEU A 117 -3.93 3.50 12.77
N ALA A 118 -4.64 2.38 12.90
CA ALA A 118 -5.66 1.96 11.93
C ALA A 118 -6.82 2.96 11.86
N LEU A 119 -7.30 3.44 13.01
CA LEU A 119 -8.33 4.46 13.08
C LEU A 119 -7.89 5.76 12.40
N GLU A 120 -6.69 6.25 12.72
CA GLU A 120 -6.14 7.48 12.12
C GLU A 120 -5.96 7.32 10.60
N THR A 121 -5.40 6.20 10.17
CA THR A 121 -5.21 5.88 8.75
C THR A 121 -6.55 5.87 8.01
N SER A 122 -7.57 5.24 8.60
CA SER A 122 -8.91 5.16 8.02
C SER A 122 -9.55 6.55 7.87
N LEU A 123 -9.49 7.38 8.90
CA LEU A 123 -10.05 8.74 8.88
C LEU A 123 -9.34 9.64 7.85
N ASN A 124 -8.01 9.56 7.75
CA ASN A 124 -7.23 10.39 6.84
C ASN A 124 -7.33 9.94 5.38
N SER A 125 -7.51 8.64 5.13
CA SER A 125 -7.57 8.09 3.77
C SER A 125 -8.99 7.95 3.21
N GLY A 126 -10.01 7.96 4.08
CA GLY A 126 -11.38 7.60 3.72
C GLY A 126 -11.51 6.14 3.30
N VAL A 127 -10.67 5.25 3.83
CA VAL A 127 -10.78 3.80 3.63
C VAL A 127 -11.33 3.19 4.90
N VAL A 128 -12.40 2.40 4.79
CA VAL A 128 -13.05 1.78 5.95
C VAL A 128 -12.16 0.68 6.54
N CYS A 129 -12.10 0.62 7.86
CA CYS A 129 -11.48 -0.45 8.64
C CYS A 129 -12.47 -0.99 9.68
N SER A 130 -12.07 -2.02 10.42
CA SER A 130 -12.83 -2.63 11.52
C SER A 130 -13.24 -1.65 12.63
N GLN A 131 -12.60 -0.49 12.74
CA GLN A 131 -12.94 0.57 13.71
C GLN A 131 -13.83 1.68 13.13
N THR A 132 -14.09 1.72 11.83
CA THR A 132 -14.84 2.80 11.17
C THR A 132 -15.97 2.28 10.30
N ALA A 133 -16.94 3.14 10.00
CA ALA A 133 -18.03 2.82 9.09
C ALA A 133 -18.58 4.10 8.44
N TYR A 134 -19.12 3.96 7.24
CA TYR A 134 -19.89 5.03 6.61
C TYR A 134 -21.35 4.97 7.04
N VAL A 135 -21.87 6.12 7.47
CA VAL A 135 -23.28 6.30 7.82
C VAL A 135 -23.90 7.27 6.84
N GLY A 136 -24.85 6.79 6.03
CA GLY A 136 -25.66 7.66 5.19
C GLY A 136 -26.65 8.43 6.06
N VAL A 137 -26.68 9.76 5.92
CA VAL A 137 -27.63 10.63 6.63
C VAL A 137 -28.52 11.31 5.60
N ASN A 138 -29.83 11.26 5.81
CA ASN A 138 -30.76 12.03 5.00
C ASN A 138 -30.57 13.52 5.33
N THR A 139 -30.13 14.31 4.35
CA THR A 139 -29.78 15.73 4.53
C THR A 139 -30.97 16.62 4.87
N GLU A 140 -32.19 16.23 4.51
CA GLU A 140 -33.42 17.00 4.81
C GLU A 140 -33.93 16.72 6.22
N LEU A 141 -33.83 15.46 6.68
CA LEU A 141 -34.34 15.03 7.98
C LEU A 141 -33.28 15.02 9.08
N GLY A 142 -32.00 15.12 8.74
CA GLY A 142 -30.87 15.03 9.67
C GLY A 142 -30.76 13.67 10.36
N LYS A 143 -31.46 12.64 9.86
CA LYS A 143 -31.54 11.31 10.47
C LYS A 143 -30.71 10.29 9.68
N PRO A 144 -30.05 9.34 10.36
CA PRO A 144 -29.36 8.25 9.68
C PRO A 144 -30.37 7.43 8.87
N VAL A 145 -30.00 7.11 7.65
CA VAL A 145 -30.78 6.22 6.79
C VAL A 145 -30.75 4.83 7.42
N GLN A 146 -31.94 4.30 7.73
CA GLN A 146 -32.06 2.96 8.29
C GLN A 146 -32.26 1.94 7.17
N GLY A 147 -31.53 0.83 7.27
CA GLY A 147 -31.64 -0.30 6.34
C GLY A 147 -30.28 -0.85 5.92
N PRO A 148 -30.24 -2.07 5.37
CA PRO A 148 -29.01 -2.64 4.83
C PRO A 148 -28.53 -1.85 3.61
N LEU A 149 -27.20 -1.76 3.43
CA LEU A 149 -26.62 -1.25 2.19
C LEU A 149 -26.97 -2.23 1.05
N LEU A 150 -27.64 -1.72 0.02
CA LEU A 150 -27.95 -2.49 -1.18
C LEU A 150 -26.78 -2.38 -2.16
N HIS A 151 -26.20 -3.52 -2.52
CA HIS A 151 -25.17 -3.57 -3.56
C HIS A 151 -25.79 -3.26 -4.92
N ARG A 152 -25.31 -2.19 -5.57
CA ARG A 152 -25.67 -1.85 -6.93
C ARG A 152 -24.49 -2.14 -7.85
N ASN A 153 -24.67 -3.05 -8.81
CA ASN A 153 -23.70 -3.24 -9.88
C ASN A 153 -23.65 -1.96 -10.72
N VAL A 154 -22.49 -1.31 -10.78
CA VAL A 154 -22.25 -0.22 -11.73
C VAL A 154 -21.93 -0.87 -13.08
N PRO A 155 -22.69 -0.61 -14.16
CA PRO A 155 -22.37 -1.16 -15.46
C PRO A 155 -21.00 -0.65 -15.91
N LEU A 156 -20.21 -1.54 -16.50
CA LEU A 156 -18.95 -1.17 -17.14
C LEU A 156 -19.25 -0.27 -18.35
N PRO A 157 -18.47 0.80 -18.59
CA PRO A 157 -18.62 1.67 -19.75
C PRO A 157 -18.36 0.95 -21.07
#